data_AF-A0A2S0JQS5-F1
#
_entry.id   AF-A0A2S0JQS5-F1
#
_cell.length_a   1.000
_cell.length_b   1.000
_cell.length_c   1.000
_cell.angle_alpha   90.00
_cell.angle_beta   90.00
_cell.angle_gamma   90.00
#
_symmetry.space_group_name_H-M   'P 1'
#
loop_
_entity.id
_entity.type
_entity.pdbx_description
1 polymer ?
#
loop_
_entity_poly.entity_id
_entity_poly.type
_entity_poly.pdbx_seq_one_letter_code
_entity_poly.pdbx_strand_id
1 'polypeptide(L)'
;MNISSNPPFVSTNTATKTTPIEKDTTVIQSRNGYESESDRRRQLHTEHYQKVTAQNKMFQDPKQHIIDKYHNPLSSYFRHDLTAQERDIASSTELTWLRAGKANMSHLDAIFRDKPPIYDDVEVATKKAFNRQQINGQFQQLLSQYQLTMPKDAKLTFTIDPNTYKLGVSGTKDSDFARLLEEALNSENNAKQLFAHIIKSRSDDSTQFTQKKYDKYNLVREIQNVTGYNLKDLQVVDNKFVTKDGTDIFEIYQNNLKKNSYVSDWERGVRNSHYGSQLADLAKQGFDSIPDLILSIDYENGSFHDVGQRENYGTGRTDWIEQLRTHRSSI
;
A
#
# COMPACT_ATOMS: atom_id res chain seq x y z
N MET A 1 -29.09 63.99 48.42
CA MET A 1 -28.46 64.39 47.14
C MET A 1 -26.96 64.16 47.27
N ASN A 2 -26.40 63.19 46.56
CA ASN A 2 -25.01 63.20 46.06
C ASN A 2 -24.69 61.92 45.27
N ILE A 3 -24.48 62.11 43.96
CA ILE A 3 -23.39 61.63 43.08
C ILE A 3 -22.74 60.25 43.31
N SER A 4 -22.67 59.45 42.24
CA SER A 4 -21.43 58.94 41.60
C SER A 4 -21.74 57.65 40.80
N SER A 5 -21.92 57.63 39.48
CA SER A 5 -20.93 57.63 38.36
C SER A 5 -19.88 56.50 38.34
N ASN A 6 -20.02 55.60 37.33
CA ASN A 6 -19.01 54.81 36.58
C ASN A 6 -18.14 53.75 37.31
N PRO A 7 -17.47 52.78 36.62
CA PRO A 7 -17.24 52.58 35.16
C PRO A 7 -17.44 51.12 34.62
N PRO A 8 -17.19 50.85 33.32
CA PRO A 8 -17.29 49.53 32.67
C PRO A 8 -15.93 48.81 32.44
N PHE A 9 -16.03 47.56 31.92
CA PHE A 9 -14.99 46.61 31.48
C PHE A 9 -14.23 45.87 32.60
N VAL A 10 -14.00 44.56 32.54
CA VAL A 10 -13.05 43.89 31.61
C VAL A 10 -13.47 42.44 31.30
N SER A 11 -13.32 42.07 30.03
CA SER A 11 -13.35 40.70 29.49
C SER A 11 -12.07 39.94 29.85
N THR A 12 -12.21 38.71 30.32
CA THR A 12 -11.14 37.70 30.28
C THR A 12 -11.69 36.42 29.66
N ASN A 13 -11.42 36.24 28.36
CA ASN A 13 -11.57 34.95 27.67
C ASN A 13 -10.42 34.04 28.11
N THR A 14 -10.67 33.18 29.09
CA THR A 14 -9.83 32.01 29.36
C THR A 14 -10.43 30.81 28.64
N ALA A 15 -9.73 30.33 27.61
CA ALA A 15 -10.05 29.08 26.94
C ALA A 15 -9.89 27.92 27.94
N THR A 16 -11.00 27.32 28.34
CA THR A 16 -11.02 26.10 29.16
C THR A 16 -10.74 24.89 28.29
N LYS A 17 -9.63 24.21 28.58
CA LYS A 17 -9.24 22.92 28.03
C LYS A 17 -10.24 21.85 28.52
N THR A 18 -11.21 21.49 27.68
CA THR A 18 -12.07 20.33 27.91
C THR A 18 -11.32 19.05 27.57
N THR A 19 -11.46 18.07 28.46
CA THR A 19 -10.93 16.70 28.44
C THR A 19 -11.10 16.02 27.07
N PRO A 20 -10.18 15.13 26.63
CA PRO A 20 -10.24 14.52 25.31
C PRO A 20 -11.48 13.63 25.19
N ILE A 21 -12.40 14.02 24.32
CA ILE A 21 -13.22 13.05 23.60
C ILE A 21 -12.19 12.21 22.83
N GLU A 22 -12.23 10.89 22.98
CA GLU A 22 -11.47 9.95 22.16
C GLU A 22 -11.89 10.21 20.70
N LYS A 23 -11.17 11.13 20.04
CA LYS A 23 -11.34 11.39 18.62
C LYS A 23 -10.81 10.15 17.95
N ASP A 24 -11.67 9.42 17.27
CA ASP A 24 -11.26 8.45 16.27
C ASP A 24 -10.42 9.22 15.24
N THR A 25 -9.10 9.24 15.44
CA THR A 25 -8.19 10.09 14.68
C THR A 25 -8.05 9.46 13.31
N THR A 26 -8.44 10.21 12.27
CA THR A 26 -8.29 9.69 10.92
C THR A 26 -6.80 9.57 10.60
N VAL A 27 -6.36 8.35 10.28
CA VAL A 27 -4.99 8.08 9.82
C VAL A 27 -5.04 7.60 8.38
N ILE A 28 -4.27 8.26 7.52
CA ILE A 28 -4.06 7.88 6.12
C ILE A 28 -3.56 6.44 6.07
N GLN A 29 -4.16 5.62 5.20
CA GLN A 29 -3.76 4.25 4.97
C GLN A 29 -3.21 4.08 3.56
N SER A 30 -1.94 3.67 3.47
CA SER A 30 -1.28 3.40 2.19
C SER A 30 -1.83 2.16 1.45
N ARG A 31 -2.65 1.36 2.13
CA ARG A 31 -3.37 0.20 1.60
C ARG A 31 -4.76 0.20 2.18
N ASN A 32 -5.74 0.21 1.30
CA ASN A 32 -7.16 0.19 1.62
C ASN A 32 -7.75 -1.12 1.08
N GLY A 33 -8.84 -1.58 1.70
CA GLY A 33 -9.55 -2.79 1.27
C GLY A 33 -10.03 -2.64 -0.16
N TYR A 34 -9.33 -3.26 -1.10
CA TYR A 34 -9.66 -3.27 -2.53
C TYR A 34 -9.97 -4.70 -2.94
N GLU A 35 -11.16 -4.89 -3.47
CA GLU A 35 -11.59 -6.13 -4.07
C GLU A 35 -11.40 -6.04 -5.59
N SER A 36 -10.53 -6.89 -6.12
CA SER A 36 -10.25 -6.96 -7.56
C SER A 36 -11.31 -7.77 -8.31
N GLU A 37 -11.31 -7.69 -9.65
CA GLU A 37 -12.18 -8.55 -10.46
C GLU A 37 -11.75 -10.02 -10.34
N SER A 38 -10.44 -10.28 -10.22
CA SER A 38 -9.90 -11.59 -9.87
C SER A 38 -10.46 -12.13 -8.55
N ASP A 39 -10.56 -11.29 -7.52
CA ASP A 39 -11.11 -11.70 -6.21
C ASP A 39 -12.60 -12.05 -6.32
N ARG A 40 -13.38 -11.20 -7.00
CA ARG A 40 -14.81 -11.44 -7.27
C ARG A 40 -15.03 -12.73 -8.04
N ARG A 41 -14.22 -13.00 -9.08
CA ARG A 41 -14.33 -14.24 -9.85
C ARG A 41 -13.96 -15.47 -9.04
N ARG A 42 -12.94 -15.38 -8.18
CA ARG A 42 -12.57 -16.47 -7.27
C ARG A 42 -13.69 -16.78 -6.26
N GLN A 43 -14.34 -15.75 -5.74
CA GLN A 43 -15.51 -15.91 -4.88
C GLN A 43 -16.68 -16.56 -5.63
N LEU A 44 -17.05 -16.02 -6.80
CA LEU A 44 -18.12 -16.58 -7.64
C LEU A 44 -17.86 -18.06 -7.99
N HIS A 45 -16.63 -18.40 -8.37
CA HIS A 45 -16.23 -19.77 -8.64
C HIS A 45 -16.39 -20.68 -7.42
N THR A 46 -15.92 -20.20 -6.26
CA THR A 46 -16.02 -20.93 -5.00
C THR A 46 -17.48 -21.21 -4.64
N GLU A 47 -18.34 -20.19 -4.66
CA GLU A 47 -19.75 -20.31 -4.34
C GLU A 47 -20.49 -21.23 -5.32
N HIS A 48 -20.20 -21.10 -6.62
CA HIS A 48 -20.79 -21.94 -7.66
C HIS A 48 -20.47 -23.42 -7.43
N TYR A 49 -19.19 -23.77 -7.33
CA TYR A 49 -18.78 -25.16 -7.25
C TYR A 49 -19.01 -25.78 -5.87
N GLN A 50 -19.08 -25.00 -4.79
CA GLN A 50 -19.58 -25.48 -3.50
C GLN A 50 -21.03 -25.95 -3.63
N LYS A 51 -21.90 -25.14 -4.24
CA LYS A 51 -23.31 -25.48 -4.45
C LYS A 51 -23.48 -26.71 -5.35
N VAL A 52 -22.78 -26.73 -6.48
CA VAL A 52 -22.86 -27.86 -7.43
C VAL A 52 -22.31 -29.15 -6.81
N THR A 53 -21.22 -29.08 -6.05
CA THR A 53 -20.68 -30.24 -5.33
C THR A 53 -21.67 -30.77 -4.29
N ALA A 54 -22.38 -29.88 -3.58
CA ALA A 54 -23.43 -30.28 -2.65
C ALA A 54 -24.58 -31.01 -3.35
N GLN A 55 -24.96 -30.56 -4.55
CA GLN A 55 -25.97 -31.24 -5.39
C GLN A 55 -25.49 -32.62 -5.86
N ASN A 56 -24.24 -32.71 -6.35
CA ASN A 56 -23.67 -33.97 -6.82
C ASN A 56 -23.63 -35.04 -5.71
N LYS A 57 -23.37 -34.61 -4.46
CA LYS A 57 -23.37 -35.49 -3.28
C LYS A 57 -24.74 -36.08 -2.92
N MET A 58 -25.83 -35.58 -3.51
CA MET A 58 -27.17 -36.15 -3.32
C MET A 58 -27.44 -37.39 -4.20
N PHE A 59 -26.60 -37.66 -5.21
CA PHE A 59 -26.70 -38.83 -6.06
C PHE A 59 -26.05 -40.06 -5.41
N GLN A 60 -26.53 -41.26 -5.74
CA GLN A 60 -25.97 -42.52 -5.22
C GLN A 60 -24.48 -42.68 -5.57
N ASP A 61 -24.10 -42.33 -6.79
CA ASP A 61 -22.70 -42.23 -7.21
C ASP A 61 -22.44 -40.80 -7.74
N PRO A 62 -21.93 -39.89 -6.87
CA PRO A 62 -21.63 -38.51 -7.25
C PRO A 62 -20.59 -38.40 -8.38
N LYS A 63 -19.64 -39.35 -8.45
CA LYS A 63 -18.59 -39.32 -9.48
C LYS A 63 -19.17 -39.71 -10.82
N GLN A 64 -19.95 -40.79 -10.87
CA GLN A 64 -20.61 -41.22 -12.09
C GLN A 64 -21.61 -40.16 -12.58
N HIS A 65 -22.35 -39.52 -11.67
CA HIS A 65 -23.23 -38.41 -12.02
C HIS A 65 -22.48 -37.27 -12.73
N ILE A 66 -21.31 -36.86 -12.24
CA ILE A 66 -20.48 -35.83 -12.89
C ILE A 66 -20.03 -36.29 -14.29
N ILE A 67 -19.59 -37.55 -14.42
CA ILE A 67 -19.19 -38.12 -15.72
C ILE A 67 -20.37 -38.10 -16.70
N ASP A 68 -21.56 -38.49 -16.26
CA ASP A 68 -22.76 -38.50 -17.08
C ASP A 68 -23.19 -37.09 -17.52
N LYS A 69 -23.04 -36.11 -16.62
CA LYS A 69 -23.35 -34.69 -16.87
C LYS A 69 -22.46 -34.05 -17.94
N TYR A 70 -21.22 -34.49 -18.08
CA TYR A 70 -20.24 -33.80 -18.95
C TYR A 70 -19.69 -34.64 -20.12
N HIS A 71 -19.73 -35.97 -20.04
CA HIS A 71 -19.11 -36.87 -21.01
C HIS A 71 -20.04 -37.93 -21.60
N ASN A 72 -21.30 -38.04 -21.16
CA ASN A 72 -22.26 -38.99 -21.70
C ASN A 72 -23.41 -38.30 -22.44
N PRO A 73 -23.35 -38.16 -23.79
CA PRO A 73 -24.40 -37.50 -24.57
C PRO A 73 -25.78 -38.16 -24.50
N LEU A 74 -25.88 -39.39 -23.97
CA LEU A 74 -27.13 -40.12 -23.81
C LEU A 74 -27.77 -39.90 -22.43
N SER A 75 -27.05 -39.26 -21.50
CA SER A 75 -27.57 -38.95 -20.17
C SER A 75 -28.57 -37.80 -20.22
N SER A 76 -29.66 -37.91 -19.45
CA SER A 76 -30.60 -36.80 -19.24
C SER A 76 -29.98 -35.61 -18.51
N TYR A 77 -28.82 -35.80 -17.86
CA TYR A 77 -28.07 -34.74 -17.18
C TYR A 77 -27.04 -34.06 -18.07
N PHE A 78 -26.85 -34.52 -19.31
CA PHE A 78 -25.78 -34.04 -20.18
C PHE A 78 -25.92 -32.55 -20.50
N ARG A 79 -24.85 -31.79 -20.30
CA ARG A 79 -24.79 -30.33 -20.49
C ARG A 79 -24.59 -29.95 -21.96
N HIS A 80 -25.66 -30.04 -22.74
CA HIS A 80 -25.70 -29.66 -24.16
C HIS A 80 -25.44 -28.16 -24.42
N ASP A 81 -25.66 -27.31 -23.42
CA ASP A 81 -25.44 -25.86 -23.47
C ASP A 81 -23.97 -25.44 -23.38
N LEU A 82 -23.07 -26.39 -23.09
CA LEU A 82 -21.65 -26.17 -22.97
C LEU A 82 -20.90 -26.70 -24.21
N THR A 83 -19.82 -26.04 -24.58
CA THR A 83 -18.84 -26.56 -25.54
C THR A 83 -18.09 -27.76 -24.97
N ALA A 84 -17.37 -28.52 -25.81
CA ALA A 84 -16.56 -29.64 -25.33
C ALA A 84 -15.51 -29.20 -24.29
N GLN A 85 -14.80 -28.10 -24.57
CA GLN A 85 -13.79 -27.54 -23.65
C GLN A 85 -14.40 -27.10 -22.31
N GLU A 86 -15.55 -26.44 -22.33
CA GLU A 86 -16.23 -26.04 -21.10
C GLU A 86 -16.72 -27.23 -20.29
N ARG A 87 -17.21 -28.30 -20.94
CA ARG A 87 -17.56 -29.54 -20.25
C ARG A 87 -16.34 -30.19 -19.59
N ASP A 88 -15.21 -30.23 -20.28
CA ASP A 88 -13.97 -30.80 -19.72
C ASP A 88 -13.48 -30.02 -18.50
N ILE A 89 -13.51 -28.68 -18.57
CA ILE A 89 -13.16 -27.80 -17.45
C ILE A 89 -14.13 -28.02 -16.28
N ALA A 90 -15.44 -27.95 -16.52
CA ALA A 90 -16.45 -28.09 -15.47
C ALA A 90 -16.39 -29.48 -14.80
N SER A 91 -16.22 -30.54 -15.60
CA SER A 91 -16.05 -31.92 -15.12
C SER A 91 -14.83 -32.06 -14.21
N SER A 92 -13.66 -31.61 -14.69
CA SER A 92 -12.41 -31.64 -13.91
C SER A 92 -12.53 -30.84 -12.60
N THR A 93 -13.14 -29.66 -12.66
CA THR A 93 -13.35 -28.79 -11.50
C THR A 93 -14.28 -29.45 -10.48
N GLU A 94 -15.45 -29.95 -10.89
CA GLU A 94 -16.39 -30.65 -9.99
C GLU A 94 -15.78 -31.91 -9.37
N LEU A 95 -15.04 -32.71 -10.13
CA LEU A 95 -14.33 -33.88 -9.61
C LEU A 95 -13.28 -33.50 -8.57
N THR A 96 -12.56 -32.40 -8.80
CA THR A 96 -11.56 -31.87 -7.86
C THR A 96 -12.22 -31.35 -6.58
N TRP A 97 -13.33 -30.62 -6.70
CA TRP A 97 -14.12 -30.19 -5.54
C TRP A 97 -14.71 -31.35 -4.76
N LEU A 98 -15.23 -32.38 -5.44
CA LEU A 98 -15.72 -33.60 -4.78
C LEU A 98 -14.62 -34.29 -3.97
N ARG A 99 -13.39 -34.34 -4.49
CA ARG A 99 -12.23 -34.98 -3.84
C ARG A 99 -11.59 -34.13 -2.73
N ALA A 100 -11.37 -32.84 -2.98
CA ALA A 100 -10.49 -31.99 -2.18
C ALA A 100 -11.19 -30.81 -1.51
N GLY A 101 -12.47 -30.56 -1.79
CA GLY A 101 -13.23 -29.45 -1.23
C GLY A 101 -12.77 -28.06 -1.69
N LYS A 102 -11.91 -27.99 -2.71
CA LYS A 102 -11.47 -26.77 -3.40
C LYS A 102 -10.86 -27.12 -4.75
N ALA A 103 -10.93 -26.20 -5.71
CA ALA A 103 -10.23 -26.31 -6.98
C ALA A 103 -9.70 -24.94 -7.43
N ASN A 104 -8.64 -24.96 -8.23
CA ASN A 104 -8.17 -23.75 -8.90
C ASN A 104 -9.18 -23.32 -9.96
N MET A 105 -9.34 -22.01 -10.10
CA MET A 105 -10.22 -21.41 -11.08
C MET A 105 -9.59 -21.43 -12.47
N SER A 106 -10.35 -21.83 -13.49
CA SER A 106 -10.00 -21.63 -14.89
C SER A 106 -10.66 -20.36 -15.42
N HIS A 107 -9.92 -19.51 -16.14
CA HIS A 107 -10.50 -18.32 -16.80
C HIS A 107 -11.40 -18.67 -18.00
N LEU A 108 -11.27 -19.90 -18.53
CA LEU A 108 -12.09 -20.44 -19.61
C LEU A 108 -13.30 -21.22 -19.09
N ASP A 109 -13.55 -21.19 -17.79
CA ASP A 109 -14.73 -21.79 -17.21
C ASP A 109 -15.99 -21.08 -17.73
N ALA A 110 -17.02 -21.86 -18.06
CA ALA A 110 -18.28 -21.37 -18.60
C ALA A 110 -18.95 -20.33 -17.67
N ILE A 111 -18.68 -20.37 -16.36
CA ILE A 111 -19.19 -19.36 -15.41
C ILE A 111 -18.68 -17.94 -15.69
N PHE A 112 -17.65 -17.78 -16.53
CA PHE A 112 -17.07 -16.50 -16.92
C PHE A 112 -17.24 -16.16 -18.40
N ARG A 113 -18.02 -16.93 -19.16
CA ARG A 113 -18.19 -16.77 -20.62
C ARG A 113 -18.54 -15.33 -21.03
N ASP A 114 -19.37 -14.65 -20.24
CA ASP A 114 -19.84 -13.29 -20.53
C ASP A 114 -18.97 -12.20 -19.87
N LYS A 115 -17.83 -12.58 -19.28
CA LYS A 115 -16.93 -11.63 -18.61
C LYS A 115 -15.73 -11.33 -19.50
N PRO A 116 -15.27 -10.07 -19.57
CA PRO A 116 -14.06 -9.73 -20.30
C PRO A 116 -12.83 -10.44 -19.71
N PRO A 117 -11.73 -10.59 -20.45
CA PRO A 117 -10.47 -11.05 -19.88
C PRO A 117 -10.00 -10.19 -18.71
N ILE A 118 -9.25 -10.80 -17.79
CA ILE A 118 -8.55 -10.08 -16.72
C ILE A 118 -7.14 -9.78 -17.21
N TYR A 119 -6.69 -8.55 -17.00
CA TYR A 119 -5.32 -8.13 -17.28
C TYR A 119 -4.67 -7.67 -15.97
N ASP A 120 -3.63 -8.38 -15.54
CA ASP A 120 -2.99 -8.15 -14.24
C ASP A 120 -2.45 -6.72 -14.08
N ASP A 121 -1.90 -6.15 -15.15
CA ASP A 121 -1.41 -4.77 -15.17
C ASP A 121 -2.53 -3.74 -14.99
N VAL A 122 -3.69 -3.97 -15.63
CA VAL A 122 -4.89 -3.15 -15.43
C VAL A 122 -5.41 -3.29 -14.01
N GLU A 123 -5.43 -4.49 -13.42
CA GLU A 123 -5.85 -4.68 -12.02
C GLU A 123 -4.92 -3.96 -11.04
N VAL A 124 -3.60 -4.06 -11.26
CA VAL A 124 -2.59 -3.34 -10.46
C VAL A 124 -2.78 -1.83 -10.58
N ALA A 125 -2.95 -1.30 -11.78
CA ALA A 125 -3.17 0.13 -12.00
C ALA A 125 -4.49 0.61 -11.36
N THR A 126 -5.58 -0.15 -11.53
CA THR A 126 -6.89 0.15 -10.93
C THR A 126 -6.81 0.16 -9.41
N LYS A 127 -6.09 -0.80 -8.81
CA LYS A 127 -5.86 -0.84 -7.36
C LYS A 127 -5.07 0.37 -6.87
N LYS A 128 -4.03 0.81 -7.60
CA LYS A 128 -3.27 2.03 -7.25
C LYS A 128 -4.15 3.28 -7.31
N ALA A 129 -4.98 3.42 -8.34
CA ALA A 129 -5.96 4.50 -8.48
C ALA A 129 -6.98 4.51 -7.34
N PHE A 130 -7.55 3.35 -7.00
CA PHE A 130 -8.45 3.22 -5.86
C PHE A 130 -7.79 3.66 -4.55
N ASN A 131 -6.57 3.20 -4.27
CA ASN A 131 -5.85 3.60 -3.07
C ASN A 131 -5.59 5.11 -3.03
N ARG A 132 -5.24 5.73 -4.17
CA ARG A 132 -5.10 7.19 -4.27
C ARG A 132 -6.40 7.91 -3.90
N GLN A 133 -7.54 7.44 -4.40
CA GLN A 133 -8.85 8.02 -4.09
C GLN A 133 -9.19 7.89 -2.60
N GLN A 134 -8.94 6.74 -1.98
CA GLN A 134 -9.16 6.55 -0.54
C GLN A 134 -8.28 7.48 0.30
N ILE A 135 -7.00 7.63 -0.07
CA ILE A 135 -6.08 8.56 0.59
C ILE A 135 -6.53 10.00 0.44
N ASN A 136 -7.03 10.41 -0.73
CA ASN A 136 -7.62 11.74 -0.89
C ASN A 136 -8.79 11.93 0.09
N GLY A 137 -9.68 10.94 0.25
CA GLY A 137 -10.77 10.98 1.21
C GLY A 137 -10.30 11.09 2.67
N GLN A 138 -9.33 10.26 3.06
CA GLN A 138 -8.70 10.29 4.39
C GLN A 138 -8.00 11.63 4.66
N PHE A 139 -7.38 12.22 3.65
CA PHE A 139 -6.78 13.54 3.76
C PHE A 139 -7.84 14.63 3.98
N GLN A 140 -8.98 14.60 3.29
CA GLN A 140 -10.08 15.54 3.53
C GLN A 140 -10.66 15.40 4.95
N GLN A 141 -10.79 14.17 5.45
CA GLN A 141 -11.21 13.90 6.82
C GLN A 141 -10.19 14.45 7.84
N LEU A 142 -8.89 14.25 7.58
CA LEU A 142 -7.81 14.80 8.40
C LEU A 142 -7.85 16.33 8.42
N LEU A 143 -8.02 16.98 7.28
CA LEU A 143 -8.19 18.43 7.20
C LEU A 143 -9.39 18.90 8.04
N SER A 144 -10.53 18.20 7.94
CA SER A 144 -11.74 18.51 8.72
C SER A 144 -11.49 18.37 10.23
N GLN A 145 -10.75 17.34 10.67
CA GLN A 145 -10.39 17.13 12.08
C GLN A 145 -9.55 18.30 12.65
N TYR A 146 -8.71 18.89 11.81
CA TYR A 146 -7.86 20.04 12.13
C TYR A 146 -8.51 21.39 11.79
N GLN A 147 -9.77 21.39 11.33
CA GLN A 147 -10.52 22.59 10.90
C GLN A 147 -9.78 23.39 9.80
N LEU A 148 -9.07 22.68 8.93
CA LEU A 148 -8.34 23.24 7.80
C LEU A 148 -9.20 23.18 6.54
N THR A 149 -9.18 24.27 5.77
CA THR A 149 -9.82 24.35 4.45
C THR A 149 -8.76 24.61 3.40
N MET A 150 -8.72 23.79 2.36
CA MET A 150 -7.80 23.98 1.25
C MET A 150 -8.22 25.18 0.38
N PRO A 151 -7.30 26.10 0.05
CA PRO A 151 -7.55 27.11 -0.98
C PRO A 151 -7.95 26.46 -2.32
N LYS A 152 -8.88 27.08 -3.06
CA LYS A 152 -9.43 26.50 -4.30
C LYS A 152 -8.38 26.27 -5.39
N ASP A 153 -7.35 27.11 -5.41
CA ASP A 153 -6.23 27.11 -6.35
C ASP A 153 -4.93 26.62 -5.69
N ALA A 154 -5.03 25.93 -4.54
CA ALA A 154 -3.87 25.39 -3.86
C ALA A 154 -3.09 24.44 -4.79
N LYS A 155 -1.82 24.79 -5.00
CA LYS A 155 -0.82 23.94 -5.64
C LYS A 155 0.29 23.72 -4.64
N LEU A 156 0.24 22.60 -3.96
CA LEU A 156 1.20 22.28 -2.91
C LEU A 156 2.03 21.08 -3.29
N THR A 157 3.26 21.04 -2.79
CA THR A 157 4.10 19.85 -2.84
C THR A 157 4.41 19.43 -1.41
N PHE A 158 4.10 18.17 -1.11
CA PHE A 158 4.38 17.51 0.16
C PHE A 158 5.64 16.66 -0.01
N THR A 159 6.70 16.98 0.71
CA THR A 159 8.01 16.32 0.60
C THR A 159 8.32 15.60 1.91
N ILE A 160 8.72 14.32 1.83
CA ILE A 160 8.88 13.46 3.01
C ILE A 160 10.33 12.99 3.11
N ASP A 161 10.94 13.24 4.26
CA ASP A 161 12.24 12.68 4.63
C ASP A 161 12.09 11.19 5.04
N PRO A 162 12.83 10.26 4.43
CA PRO A 162 12.66 8.82 4.64
C PRO A 162 13.23 8.34 5.98
N ASN A 163 14.12 9.10 6.61
CA ASN A 163 14.79 8.72 7.86
C ASN A 163 13.96 9.09 9.09
N THR A 164 13.24 10.21 9.00
CA THR A 164 12.42 10.76 10.10
C THR A 164 10.93 10.65 9.86
N TYR A 165 10.51 10.39 8.62
CA TYR A 165 9.14 10.55 8.14
C TYR A 165 8.54 11.92 8.42
N LYS A 166 9.38 12.96 8.57
CA LYS A 166 8.90 14.34 8.61
C LYS A 166 8.52 14.77 7.20
N LEU A 167 7.30 15.24 7.07
CA LEU A 167 6.73 15.85 5.90
C LEU A 167 6.85 17.37 6.01
N GLY A 168 7.33 18.00 4.94
CA GLY A 168 7.31 19.45 4.73
C GLY A 168 6.33 19.83 3.62
N VAL A 169 5.79 21.04 3.72
CA VAL A 169 4.82 21.61 2.75
C VAL A 169 5.44 22.81 2.04
N SER A 170 5.35 22.81 0.72
CA SER A 170 5.77 23.93 -0.13
C SER A 170 4.69 24.27 -1.16
N GLY A 171 4.84 25.42 -1.84
CA GLY A 171 3.86 25.89 -2.84
C GLY A 171 2.86 26.95 -2.33
N THR A 172 2.96 27.36 -1.07
CA THR A 172 2.18 28.47 -0.48
C THR A 172 3.09 29.53 0.14
N LYS A 173 2.65 30.79 0.14
CA LYS A 173 3.30 31.90 0.87
C LYS A 173 2.75 32.06 2.30
N ASP A 174 1.64 31.39 2.60
CA ASP A 174 1.04 31.39 3.93
C ASP A 174 1.78 30.36 4.81
N SER A 175 2.73 30.85 5.60
CA SER A 175 3.56 30.03 6.48
C SER A 175 2.77 29.41 7.62
N ASP A 176 1.71 30.06 8.11
CA ASP A 176 0.88 29.52 9.18
C ASP A 176 0.02 28.37 8.67
N PHE A 177 -0.57 28.53 7.47
CA PHE A 177 -1.28 27.45 6.81
C PHE A 177 -0.38 26.25 6.51
N ALA A 178 0.83 26.48 5.98
CA ALA A 178 1.80 25.42 5.74
C ALA A 178 2.16 24.67 7.04
N ARG A 179 2.46 25.39 8.12
CA ARG A 179 2.77 24.81 9.43
C ARG A 179 1.60 23.97 9.96
N LEU A 180 0.36 24.45 9.85
CA LEU A 180 -0.82 23.70 10.31
C LEU A 180 -1.05 22.42 9.49
N LEU A 181 -0.79 22.45 8.18
CA LEU A 181 -0.81 21.25 7.34
C LEU A 181 0.29 20.25 7.74
N GLU A 182 1.51 20.75 8.00
CA GLU A 182 2.61 19.92 8.50
C GLU A 182 2.27 19.31 9.86
N GLU A 183 1.67 20.05 10.79
CA GLU A 183 1.22 19.53 12.09
C GLU A 183 0.18 18.42 11.93
N ALA A 184 -0.79 18.60 11.02
CA ALA A 184 -1.79 17.58 10.73
C ALA A 184 -1.18 16.32 10.11
N LEU A 185 -0.33 16.46 9.09
CA LEU A 185 0.22 15.32 8.34
C LEU A 185 1.41 14.64 9.02
N ASN A 186 2.09 15.32 9.95
CA ASN A 186 3.13 14.71 10.79
C ASN A 186 2.57 14.09 12.07
N SER A 187 1.26 14.24 12.34
CA SER A 187 0.60 13.52 13.41
C SER A 187 0.48 12.02 13.10
N GLU A 188 0.53 11.20 14.14
CA GLU A 188 0.44 9.75 14.05
C GLU A 188 1.42 9.17 13.00
N ASN A 189 0.95 8.33 12.08
CA ASN A 189 1.75 7.72 11.02
C ASN A 189 1.42 8.26 9.62
N ASN A 190 0.75 9.41 9.52
CA ASN A 190 0.23 9.95 8.25
C ASN A 190 1.32 10.12 7.19
N ALA A 191 2.41 10.84 7.51
CA ALA A 191 3.54 11.03 6.60
C ALA A 191 4.20 9.71 6.18
N LYS A 192 4.39 8.77 7.12
CA LYS A 192 4.93 7.43 6.81
C LYS A 192 4.02 6.64 5.86
N GLN A 193 2.71 6.73 6.04
CA GLN A 193 1.73 6.08 5.18
C GLN A 193 1.71 6.73 3.79
N LEU A 194 1.78 8.05 3.71
CA LEU A 194 1.88 8.74 2.43
C LEU A 194 3.17 8.38 1.68
N PHE A 195 4.30 8.30 2.40
CA PHE A 195 5.57 7.82 1.86
C PHE A 195 5.46 6.40 1.27
N ALA A 196 4.89 5.47 2.04
CA ALA A 196 4.66 4.11 1.59
C ALA A 196 3.71 4.04 0.38
N HIS A 197 2.74 4.94 0.29
CA HIS A 197 1.84 5.03 -0.85
C HIS A 197 2.55 5.51 -2.12
N ILE A 198 3.42 6.51 -2.02
CA ILE A 198 4.23 7.00 -3.16
C ILE A 198 5.09 5.86 -3.72
N ILE A 199 5.77 5.09 -2.85
CA ILE A 199 6.55 3.91 -3.29
C ILE A 199 5.66 2.89 -4.01
N LYS A 200 4.47 2.60 -3.49
CA LYS A 200 3.55 1.61 -4.08
C LYS A 200 2.93 2.08 -5.39
N SER A 201 2.76 3.39 -5.57
CA SER A 201 2.17 4.00 -6.76
C SER A 201 3.21 4.37 -7.82
N ARG A 202 4.49 4.19 -7.51
CA ARG A 202 5.61 4.42 -8.42
C ARG A 202 5.45 3.63 -9.73
N SER A 203 5.80 4.27 -10.84
CA SER A 203 6.08 3.61 -12.13
C SER A 203 7.59 3.58 -12.42
N ASP A 204 8.01 2.75 -13.37
CA ASP A 204 9.43 2.49 -13.62
C ASP A 204 10.24 3.70 -14.11
N ASP A 205 9.57 4.68 -14.70
CA ASP A 205 10.13 5.95 -15.15
C ASP A 205 10.22 7.03 -14.05
N SER A 206 9.89 6.71 -12.80
CA SER A 206 9.90 7.70 -11.71
C SER A 206 11.29 8.29 -11.44
N THR A 207 11.44 9.60 -11.62
CA THR A 207 12.71 10.33 -11.42
C THR A 207 13.10 10.50 -9.95
N GLN A 208 12.17 10.31 -9.03
CA GLN A 208 12.43 10.41 -7.60
C GLN A 208 13.15 9.16 -7.07
N PHE A 209 12.96 8.02 -7.74
CA PHE A 209 13.33 6.71 -7.25
C PHE A 209 14.53 6.14 -8.01
N THR A 210 15.45 5.52 -7.27
CA THR A 210 16.43 4.60 -7.86
C THR A 210 16.60 3.43 -6.90
N GLN A 211 17.03 2.28 -7.43
CA GLN A 211 17.29 1.10 -6.59
C GLN A 211 18.31 1.40 -5.48
N LYS A 212 19.40 2.13 -5.79
CA LYS A 212 20.43 2.51 -4.79
C LYS A 212 19.87 3.34 -3.63
N LYS A 213 19.01 4.33 -3.92
CA LYS A 213 18.35 5.14 -2.87
C LYS A 213 17.45 4.27 -1.99
N TYR A 214 16.71 3.35 -2.60
CA TYR A 214 15.82 2.43 -1.89
C TYR A 214 16.59 1.41 -1.03
N ASP A 215 17.71 0.89 -1.54
CA ASP A 215 18.59 -0.01 -0.80
C ASP A 215 19.20 0.72 0.40
N LYS A 216 19.70 1.96 0.24
CA LYS A 216 20.16 2.79 1.37
C LYS A 216 19.05 2.99 2.40
N TYR A 217 17.84 3.35 1.96
CA TYR A 217 16.68 3.53 2.84
C TYR A 217 16.35 2.25 3.63
N ASN A 218 16.38 1.07 2.99
CA ASN A 218 16.14 -0.20 3.70
C ASN A 218 17.27 -0.55 4.65
N LEU A 219 18.52 -0.33 4.26
CA LEU A 219 19.68 -0.54 5.13
C LEU A 219 19.58 0.30 6.40
N VAL A 220 19.37 1.62 6.27
CA VAL A 220 19.27 2.54 7.41
C VAL A 220 18.17 2.08 8.37
N ARG A 221 16.99 1.73 7.85
CA ARG A 221 15.89 1.23 8.70
C ARG A 221 16.19 -0.11 9.34
N GLU A 222 16.75 -1.07 8.62
CA GLU A 222 17.07 -2.38 9.17
C GLU A 222 18.05 -2.25 10.34
N ILE A 223 19.12 -1.47 10.15
CA ILE A 223 20.11 -1.24 11.21
C ILE A 223 19.46 -0.54 12.39
N GLN A 224 18.65 0.50 12.16
CA GLN A 224 17.93 1.18 13.24
C GLN A 224 16.98 0.23 13.99
N ASN A 225 16.22 -0.61 13.28
CA ASN A 225 15.27 -1.54 13.89
C ASN A 225 15.95 -2.63 14.72
N VAL A 226 17.10 -3.14 14.26
CA VAL A 226 17.79 -4.26 14.91
C VAL A 226 18.74 -3.78 16.01
N THR A 227 19.38 -2.62 15.84
CA THR A 227 20.42 -2.13 16.75
C THR A 227 19.99 -0.95 17.62
N GLY A 228 18.95 -0.21 17.21
CA GLY A 228 18.54 1.06 17.82
C GLY A 228 19.33 2.28 17.32
N TYR A 229 20.41 2.10 16.55
CA TYR A 229 21.24 3.19 16.06
C TYR A 229 20.81 3.68 14.68
N ASN A 230 20.77 4.99 14.51
CA ASN A 230 20.65 5.61 13.21
C ASN A 230 22.03 5.73 12.57
N LEU A 231 22.23 5.10 11.40
CA LEU A 231 23.51 5.10 10.70
C LEU A 231 24.05 6.51 10.41
N LYS A 232 23.16 7.49 10.19
CA LYS A 232 23.54 8.88 9.92
C LYS A 232 24.28 9.53 11.10
N ASP A 233 24.04 9.05 12.31
CA ASP A 233 24.59 9.62 13.54
C ASP A 233 25.90 8.93 13.98
N LEU A 234 26.34 7.92 13.22
CA LEU A 234 27.55 7.14 13.51
C LEU A 234 28.78 7.69 12.79
N GLN A 235 29.95 7.47 13.38
CA GLN A 235 31.21 7.80 12.73
C GLN A 235 31.65 6.68 11.82
N VAL A 236 32.40 7.02 10.76
CA VAL A 236 33.08 6.02 9.93
C VAL A 236 34.56 5.99 10.29
N VAL A 237 35.04 4.85 10.78
CA VAL A 237 36.45 4.58 11.12
C VAL A 237 36.85 3.29 10.41
N ASP A 238 37.97 3.29 9.69
CA ASP A 238 38.49 2.13 8.96
C ASP A 238 37.44 1.42 8.07
N ASN A 239 36.65 2.22 7.33
CA ASN A 239 35.54 1.75 6.49
C ASN A 239 34.45 0.98 7.25
N LYS A 240 34.23 1.30 8.52
CA LYS A 240 33.16 0.74 9.35
C LYS A 240 32.40 1.84 10.06
N PHE A 241 31.09 1.66 10.17
CA PHE A 241 30.27 2.51 11.03
C PHE A 241 30.48 2.09 12.50
N VAL A 242 30.91 3.03 13.33
CA VAL A 242 31.20 2.80 14.74
C VAL A 242 30.39 3.70 15.65
N THR A 243 30.00 3.15 16.80
CA THR A 243 29.39 3.89 17.90
C THR A 243 30.40 4.81 18.60
N LYS A 244 29.93 5.66 19.52
CA LYS A 244 30.79 6.64 20.21
C LYS A 244 31.93 5.99 21.03
N ASP A 245 31.73 4.77 21.50
CA ASP A 245 32.71 3.95 22.22
C ASP A 245 33.59 3.10 21.29
N GLY A 246 33.43 3.21 19.97
CA GLY A 246 34.26 2.52 18.97
C GLY A 246 33.77 1.14 18.55
N THR A 247 32.60 0.70 19.01
CA THR A 247 32.03 -0.61 18.65
C THR A 247 31.52 -0.60 17.20
N ASP A 248 31.87 -1.63 16.42
CA ASP A 248 31.38 -1.81 15.04
C ASP A 248 29.87 -2.09 15.05
N ILE A 249 29.09 -1.29 14.31
CA ILE A 249 27.64 -1.45 14.26
C ILE A 249 27.22 -2.81 13.70
N PHE A 250 28.03 -3.40 12.81
CA PHE A 250 27.72 -4.70 12.23
C PHE A 250 27.88 -5.82 13.26
N GLU A 251 28.78 -5.68 14.23
CA GLU A 251 28.91 -6.61 15.35
C GLU A 251 27.65 -6.56 16.24
N ILE A 252 27.18 -5.36 16.56
CA ILE A 252 25.93 -5.16 17.31
C ILE A 252 24.75 -5.77 16.56
N TYR A 253 24.65 -5.53 15.24
CA TYR A 253 23.63 -6.09 14.36
C TYR A 253 23.62 -7.63 14.41
N GLN A 254 24.77 -8.27 14.20
CA GLN A 254 24.90 -9.72 14.24
C GLN A 254 24.51 -10.30 15.61
N ASN A 255 24.95 -9.65 16.70
CA ASN A 255 24.66 -10.09 18.06
C ASN A 255 23.16 -9.98 18.40
N ASN A 256 22.50 -8.91 17.98
CA ASN A 256 21.06 -8.74 18.21
C ASN A 256 20.23 -9.71 17.36
N LEU A 257 20.63 -9.98 16.11
CA LEU A 257 19.98 -11.01 15.30
C LEU A 257 20.09 -12.40 15.93
N LYS A 258 21.26 -12.78 16.47
CA LYS A 258 21.45 -14.08 17.15
C LYS A 258 20.55 -14.24 18.37
N LYS A 259 20.25 -13.16 19.08
CA LYS A 259 19.37 -13.16 20.26
C LYS A 259 17.88 -13.19 19.91
N ASN A 260 17.52 -12.91 18.66
CA ASN A 260 16.13 -12.86 18.23
C ASN A 260 15.62 -14.27 17.87
N SER A 261 14.80 -14.86 18.74
CA SER A 261 14.23 -16.20 18.56
C SER A 261 13.28 -16.33 17.37
N TYR A 262 12.81 -15.21 16.82
CA TYR A 262 11.95 -15.19 15.63
C TYR A 262 12.73 -15.21 14.31
N VAL A 263 14.06 -15.13 14.34
CA VAL A 263 14.90 -15.15 13.15
C VAL A 263 15.66 -16.47 13.09
N SER A 264 15.33 -17.30 12.11
CA SER A 264 15.99 -18.60 11.88
C SER A 264 17.45 -18.44 11.45
N ASP A 265 18.24 -19.50 11.62
CA ASP A 265 19.66 -19.53 11.24
C ASP A 265 19.88 -19.16 9.77
N TRP A 266 19.01 -19.67 8.89
CA TRP A 266 19.02 -19.35 7.47
C TRP A 266 18.74 -17.86 7.22
N GLU A 267 17.69 -17.30 7.83
CA GLU A 267 17.36 -15.88 7.70
C GLU A 267 18.49 -14.99 8.23
N ARG A 268 19.13 -15.36 9.34
CA ARG A 268 20.30 -14.63 9.86
C ARG A 268 21.45 -14.64 8.87
N GLY A 269 21.74 -15.77 8.23
CA GLY A 269 22.77 -15.87 7.20
C GLY A 269 22.51 -14.95 6.01
N VAL A 270 21.28 -14.97 5.49
CA VAL A 270 20.84 -14.11 4.38
C VAL A 270 20.97 -12.63 4.74
N ARG A 271 20.44 -12.22 5.91
CA ARG A 271 20.49 -10.82 6.36
C ARG A 271 21.91 -10.33 6.60
N ASN A 272 22.75 -11.14 7.24
CA ASN A 272 24.16 -10.80 7.48
C ASN A 272 24.91 -10.56 6.17
N SER A 273 24.71 -11.43 5.17
CA SER A 273 25.35 -11.26 3.86
C SER A 273 24.84 -10.02 3.14
N HIS A 274 23.52 -9.84 3.09
CA HIS A 274 22.90 -8.72 2.38
C HIS A 274 23.24 -7.36 3.00
N TYR A 275 22.97 -7.17 4.30
CA TYR A 275 23.18 -5.87 4.94
C TYR A 275 24.64 -5.62 5.31
N GLY A 276 25.43 -6.68 5.57
CA GLY A 276 26.87 -6.54 5.84
C GLY A 276 27.63 -6.00 4.64
N SER A 277 27.33 -6.50 3.44
CA SER A 277 27.93 -5.98 2.19
C SER A 277 27.53 -4.52 1.94
N GLN A 278 26.24 -4.20 2.08
CA GLN A 278 25.76 -2.81 1.91
C GLN A 278 26.36 -1.84 2.94
N LEU A 279 26.54 -2.26 4.20
CA LEU A 279 27.22 -1.46 5.22
C LEU A 279 28.66 -1.15 4.86
N ALA A 280 29.42 -2.17 4.45
CA ALA A 280 30.83 -2.02 4.09
C ALA A 280 30.99 -1.10 2.87
N ASP A 281 30.15 -1.29 1.85
CA ASP A 281 30.16 -0.46 0.65
C ASP A 281 29.81 1.00 0.96
N LEU A 282 28.79 1.24 1.80
CA LEU A 282 28.38 2.58 2.19
C LEU A 282 29.43 3.26 3.09
N ALA A 283 30.04 2.53 4.02
CA ALA A 283 31.09 3.06 4.89
C ALA A 283 32.32 3.46 4.07
N LYS A 284 32.71 2.66 3.07
CA LYS A 284 33.82 2.96 2.16
C LYS A 284 33.56 4.19 1.29
N GLN A 285 32.33 4.36 0.81
CA GLN A 285 31.97 5.48 -0.08
C GLN A 285 31.59 6.76 0.70
N GLY A 286 31.24 6.63 1.97
CA GLY A 286 30.68 7.69 2.81
C GLY A 286 29.15 7.70 2.77
N PHE A 287 28.52 8.03 3.91
CA PHE A 287 27.07 7.99 4.06
C PHE A 287 26.31 8.82 3.02
N ASP A 288 26.84 10.00 2.66
CA ASP A 288 26.22 10.93 1.71
C ASP A 288 26.54 10.63 0.23
N SER A 289 27.29 9.57 -0.06
CA SER A 289 27.60 9.15 -1.44
C SER A 289 26.37 8.72 -2.24
N ILE A 290 25.33 8.25 -1.55
CA ILE A 290 24.03 7.91 -2.12
C ILE A 290 23.01 8.89 -1.51
N PRO A 291 22.30 9.69 -2.33
CA PRO A 291 21.26 10.57 -1.82
C PRO A 291 20.16 9.81 -1.09
N ASP A 292 19.51 10.45 -0.12
CA ASP A 292 18.36 9.86 0.55
C ASP A 292 17.17 9.71 -0.42
N LEU A 293 16.31 8.71 -0.16
CA LEU A 293 15.06 8.51 -0.90
C LEU A 293 14.01 9.54 -0.47
N ILE A 294 14.28 10.82 -0.69
CA ILE A 294 13.30 11.89 -0.51
C ILE A 294 12.20 11.69 -1.54
N LEU A 295 10.95 11.59 -1.09
CA LEU A 295 9.79 11.41 -1.95
C LEU A 295 8.83 12.58 -1.78
N SER A 296 8.32 13.06 -2.91
CA SER A 296 7.35 14.14 -2.97
C SER A 296 6.08 13.71 -3.67
N ILE A 297 5.01 14.40 -3.31
CA ILE A 297 3.72 14.28 -3.96
C ILE A 297 3.04 15.64 -4.04
N ASP A 298 2.48 15.94 -5.22
CA ASP A 298 1.79 17.20 -5.45
C ASP A 298 0.32 17.10 -5.04
N TYR A 299 -0.28 18.23 -4.72
CA TYR A 299 -1.71 18.36 -4.51
C TYR A 299 -2.24 19.55 -5.31
N GLU A 300 -3.26 19.29 -6.10
CA GLU A 300 -3.95 20.27 -6.91
C GLU A 300 -5.39 19.80 -7.12
N ASN A 301 -6.35 20.72 -7.21
CA ASN A 301 -7.75 20.42 -7.56
C ASN A 301 -8.39 19.29 -6.72
N GLY A 302 -8.11 19.26 -5.43
CA GLY A 302 -8.73 18.29 -4.50
C GLY A 302 -8.07 16.91 -4.48
N SER A 303 -6.98 16.69 -5.23
CA SER A 303 -6.33 15.39 -5.34
C SER A 303 -4.82 15.48 -5.18
N PHE A 304 -4.25 14.42 -4.59
CA PHE A 304 -2.83 14.15 -4.73
C PHE A 304 -2.48 13.65 -6.14
N HIS A 305 -1.28 14.00 -6.61
CA HIS A 305 -0.73 13.67 -7.93
C HIS A 305 0.72 13.21 -7.82
N ASP A 306 1.04 12.11 -8.50
CA ASP A 306 2.38 11.54 -8.54
C ASP A 306 3.38 12.47 -9.25
N VAL A 307 4.58 12.60 -8.69
CA VAL A 307 5.63 13.52 -9.17
C VAL A 307 6.73 12.76 -9.90
N GLY A 308 7.17 13.33 -11.03
CA GLY A 308 8.33 12.82 -11.76
C GLY A 308 8.09 11.48 -12.47
N GLN A 309 6.85 11.17 -12.82
CA GLN A 309 6.48 9.93 -13.52
C GLN A 309 5.29 10.15 -14.47
N ARG A 310 5.18 9.32 -15.52
CA ARG A 310 4.11 9.42 -16.52
C ARG A 310 2.77 8.91 -16.00
N GLU A 311 2.75 7.77 -15.32
CA GLU A 311 1.53 7.21 -14.76
C GLU A 311 1.12 8.02 -13.54
N ASN A 312 -0.03 8.67 -13.61
CA ASN A 312 -0.60 9.42 -12.50
C ASN A 312 -1.91 8.77 -12.06
N TYR A 313 -2.11 8.71 -10.75
CA TYR A 313 -3.28 8.07 -10.15
C TYR A 313 -4.25 9.09 -9.56
N GLY A 314 -3.90 10.39 -9.60
CA GLY A 314 -4.74 11.47 -9.10
C GLY A 314 -6.02 11.64 -9.92
N THR A 315 -7.04 12.22 -9.29
CA THR A 315 -8.35 12.46 -9.91
C THR A 315 -8.19 13.18 -11.24
N GLY A 316 -8.85 12.68 -12.30
CA GLY A 316 -8.79 13.26 -13.65
C GLY A 316 -7.52 12.95 -14.43
N ARG A 317 -6.62 12.09 -13.93
CA ARG A 317 -5.39 11.68 -14.64
C ARG A 317 -5.27 10.15 -14.81
N THR A 318 -6.37 9.41 -14.66
CA THR A 318 -6.40 7.94 -14.70
C THR A 318 -6.86 7.35 -16.04
N ASP A 319 -7.14 8.17 -17.06
CA ASP A 319 -7.69 7.73 -18.35
C ASP A 319 -6.77 6.73 -19.07
N TRP A 320 -5.46 6.80 -18.82
CA TRP A 320 -4.49 5.85 -19.36
C TRP A 320 -4.75 4.41 -18.91
N ILE A 321 -5.42 4.18 -17.77
CA ILE A 321 -5.79 2.83 -17.29
C ILE A 321 -6.82 2.20 -18.25
N GLU A 322 -7.76 3.00 -18.76
CA GLU A 322 -8.74 2.52 -19.73
C GLU A 322 -8.10 2.31 -21.12
N GLN A 323 -7.17 3.19 -21.50
CA GLN A 323 -6.37 3.00 -22.72
C GLN A 323 -5.54 1.71 -22.65
N LEU A 324 -4.94 1.42 -21.49
CA LEU A 324 -4.22 0.18 -21.24
C LEU A 324 -5.15 -1.03 -21.40
N ARG A 325 -6.34 -0.99 -20.80
CA ARG A 325 -7.34 -2.07 -20.96
C ARG A 325 -7.73 -2.28 -22.42
N THR A 326 -8.06 -1.20 -23.13
CA THR A 326 -8.43 -1.26 -24.54
C THR A 326 -7.31 -1.86 -25.39
N HIS A 327 -6.06 -1.44 -25.15
CA HIS A 327 -4.89 -1.97 -25.84
C HIS A 327 -4.71 -3.47 -25.60
N ARG A 328 -4.86 -3.91 -24.34
CA ARG A 328 -4.78 -5.34 -23.98
C ARG A 328 -5.91 -6.18 -24.58
N SER A 329 -7.06 -5.59 -24.86
CA SER A 329 -8.16 -6.27 -25.57
C SER A 329 -8.01 -6.31 -27.08
N SER A 330 -7.06 -5.55 -27.64
CA SER A 330 -6.79 -5.49 -29.08
C SER A 330 -5.63 -6.38 -29.55
N ILE A 331 -4.89 -6.97 -28.60
CA ILE A 331 -3.79 -7.94 -28.82
C ILE A 331 -4.33 -9.32 -28.48
#